data_AF-A0A539DZA3-F1
#
_entry.id   AF-A0A539DZA3-F1
#
_cell.length_a   1.000
_cell.length_b   1.000
_cell.length_c   1.000
_cell.angle_alpha   90.00
_cell.angle_beta   90.00
_cell.angle_gamma   90.00
#
_symmetry.space_group_name_H-M   'P 1'
#
loop_
_entity.id
_entity.type
_entity.pdbx_description
1 polymer ?
#
loop_
_entity_poly.entity_id
_entity_poly.type
_entity_poly.pdbx_seq_one_letter_code
_entity_poly.pdbx_strand_id
1 'polypeptide(L)'
;MVRDVPRRRPRVRLGAGARPVERDQIVGIAGSYAIEATMPGGTTVPMSGITWVSVSATHRRRGVLTDLIGACHSDTDERGEPVAMLFASEGGIYERFGYGIGSSMRNVTIDRRRASLRPELGPARGAVRFVDGDEALAHVTAIWERARRLRAGEVSRMTGPAARRITGWSSSNWLRSHRRRISICGTRCSA
;
A
#
# COMPACT_ATOMS: atom_id res chain seq x y z
N MET A 1 28.22 9.80 13.51
CA MET A 1 28.90 10.18 12.26
C MET A 1 28.65 9.08 11.25
N VAL A 2 27.55 9.18 10.50
CA VAL A 2 27.16 8.20 9.46
C VAL A 2 28.11 8.44 8.27
N ARG A 3 28.87 7.42 7.87
CA ARG A 3 29.80 7.50 6.73
C ARG A 3 29.14 6.93 5.47
N ASP A 4 29.54 7.53 4.35
CA ASP A 4 29.10 7.25 2.98
C ASP A 4 29.30 5.76 2.59
N VAL A 5 28.29 5.14 1.98
CA VAL A 5 28.23 3.70 1.67
C VAL A 5 28.41 3.46 0.16
N PRO A 6 29.33 2.58 -0.28
CA PRO A 6 29.54 2.34 -1.71
C PRO A 6 28.34 1.63 -2.36
N ARG A 7 27.87 2.18 -3.48
CA ARG A 7 26.80 1.63 -4.34
C ARG A 7 27.23 0.33 -5.04
N ARG A 8 26.90 -0.86 -4.52
CA ARG A 8 26.95 -2.12 -5.31
C ARG A 8 25.66 -2.94 -5.21
N ARG A 9 25.15 -3.40 -6.36
CA ARG A 9 23.82 -3.98 -6.62
C ARG A 9 23.88 -5.51 -6.84
N PRO A 10 22.80 -6.25 -6.51
CA PRO A 10 22.03 -6.98 -7.53
C PRO A 10 20.56 -6.51 -7.55
N ARG A 11 19.98 -6.34 -8.75
CA ARG A 11 18.73 -5.59 -9.00
C ARG A 11 17.46 -6.49 -8.99
N VAL A 12 16.59 -6.28 -8.02
CA VAL A 12 15.14 -6.17 -8.25
C VAL A 12 14.82 -4.69 -8.03
N ARG A 13 14.23 -3.99 -9.01
CA ARG A 13 13.93 -2.55 -8.89
C ARG A 13 12.72 -2.35 -7.96
N LEU A 14 13.02 -2.31 -6.67
CA LEU A 14 12.28 -1.61 -5.62
C LEU A 14 12.91 -0.22 -5.54
N GLY A 15 12.13 0.86 -5.37
CA GLY A 15 12.66 2.21 -5.16
C GLY A 15 13.70 2.22 -4.03
N ALA A 16 14.72 3.06 -4.14
CA ALA A 16 16.00 2.92 -3.45
C ALA A 16 15.82 2.81 -1.93
N GLY A 17 16.10 1.63 -1.37
CA GLY A 17 16.10 1.45 0.07
C GLY A 17 17.40 1.93 0.69
N ALA A 18 17.33 3.01 1.47
CA ALA A 18 18.43 3.40 2.34
C ALA A 18 18.64 2.30 3.39
N ARG A 19 19.91 1.92 3.59
CA ARG A 19 20.34 0.94 4.59
C ARG A 19 21.41 1.59 5.44
N PRO A 20 21.06 2.21 6.57
CA PRO A 20 22.06 2.61 7.54
C PRO A 20 22.75 1.33 8.03
N VAL A 21 24.06 1.25 7.76
CA VAL A 21 24.92 0.16 8.18
C VAL A 21 25.82 0.67 9.29
N GLU A 22 25.75 0.06 10.47
CA GLU A 22 26.71 0.28 11.55
C GLU A 22 27.46 -1.03 11.77
N ARG A 23 28.80 -1.01 11.66
CA ARG A 23 29.67 -2.19 11.85
C ARG A 23 29.23 -3.44 11.05
N ASP A 24 28.95 -3.25 9.76
CA ASP A 24 28.48 -4.31 8.82
C ASP A 24 27.10 -4.91 9.13
N GLN A 25 26.32 -4.28 10.02
CA GLN A 25 24.94 -4.68 10.32
C GLN A 25 23.93 -3.71 9.73
N ILE A 26 22.87 -4.24 9.11
CA ILE A 26 21.72 -3.44 8.66
C ILE A 26 20.93 -3.02 9.89
N VAL A 27 20.96 -1.73 10.23
CA VAL A 27 20.26 -1.18 11.41
C VAL A 27 18.98 -0.44 11.06
N GLY A 28 18.65 -0.36 9.77
CA GLY A 28 17.38 0.16 9.29
C GLY A 28 17.13 -0.15 7.81
N ILE A 29 15.87 -0.05 7.42
CA ILE A 29 15.41 -0.23 6.05
C ILE A 29 14.18 0.66 5.82
N ALA A 30 14.07 1.20 4.62
CA ALA A 30 12.86 1.76 4.05
C ALA A 30 12.86 1.47 2.56
N GLY A 31 11.74 1.67 1.88
CA GLY A 31 11.67 1.61 0.43
C GLY A 31 10.41 2.28 -0.10
N SER A 32 10.33 2.44 -1.40
CA SER A 32 9.14 2.95 -2.08
C SER A 32 8.75 2.11 -3.30
N TYR A 33 7.45 2.06 -3.58
CA TYR A 33 6.92 1.62 -4.86
C TYR A 33 6.58 2.83 -5.72
N ALA A 34 6.98 2.80 -6.99
CA ALA A 34 6.45 3.71 -8.00
C ALA A 34 5.11 3.17 -8.49
N ILE A 35 4.02 3.81 -8.07
CA ILE A 35 2.63 3.45 -8.39
C ILE A 35 1.84 4.71 -8.75
N GLU A 36 0.56 4.58 -9.03
CA GLU A 36 -0.31 5.72 -9.31
C GLU A 36 -1.35 5.87 -8.20
N ALA A 37 -1.76 7.10 -7.93
CA ALA A 37 -2.85 7.42 -7.03
C ALA A 37 -3.96 8.13 -7.79
N THR A 38 -5.22 7.81 -7.48
CA THR A 38 -6.37 8.56 -7.98
C THR A 38 -6.61 9.78 -7.09
N MET A 39 -6.74 10.95 -7.68
CA MET A 39 -6.99 12.21 -6.99
C MET A 39 -8.48 12.59 -7.07
N PRO A 40 -8.95 13.53 -6.22
CA PRO A 40 -10.26 14.16 -6.40
C PRO A 40 -10.41 14.68 -7.84
N GLY A 41 -11.55 14.39 -8.47
CA GLY A 41 -11.77 14.66 -9.89
C GLY A 41 -11.43 13.49 -10.84
N GLY A 42 -10.94 12.36 -10.31
CA GLY A 42 -10.76 11.11 -11.07
C GLY A 42 -9.46 11.05 -11.89
N THR A 43 -8.63 12.09 -11.83
CA THR A 43 -7.30 12.09 -12.44
C THR A 43 -6.35 11.18 -11.67
N THR A 44 -5.32 10.68 -12.34
CA THR A 44 -4.29 9.82 -11.73
C THR A 44 -2.94 10.52 -11.75
N VAL A 45 -2.21 10.46 -10.65
CA VAL A 45 -0.86 11.01 -10.52
C VAL A 45 0.14 9.93 -10.14
N PRO A 46 1.41 10.01 -10.58
CA PRO A 46 2.48 9.19 -10.03
C PRO A 46 2.59 9.37 -8.51
N MET A 47 2.88 8.29 -7.79
CA MET A 47 2.90 8.27 -6.33
C MET A 47 3.99 7.33 -5.79
N SER A 48 4.71 7.83 -4.79
CA SER A 48 5.69 7.07 -4.01
C SER A 48 5.02 6.34 -2.84
N GLY A 49 4.84 5.02 -2.97
CA GLY A 49 4.27 4.19 -1.91
C GLY A 49 5.34 3.80 -0.89
N ILE A 50 5.52 4.59 0.17
CA ILE A 50 6.53 4.33 1.21
C ILE A 50 6.17 3.09 2.01
N THR A 51 7.14 2.22 2.21
CA THR A 51 6.92 0.89 2.76
C THR A 51 8.18 0.31 3.42
N TRP A 52 8.02 -0.83 4.08
CA TRP A 52 9.11 -1.58 4.74
C TRP A 52 9.97 -0.72 5.66
N VAL A 53 9.40 0.29 6.29
CA VAL A 53 10.12 1.19 7.20
C VAL A 53 10.36 0.47 8.52
N SER A 54 11.62 0.28 8.88
CA SER A 54 12.02 -0.34 10.14
C SER A 54 13.38 0.19 10.59
N VAL A 55 13.55 0.31 11.91
CA VAL A 55 14.81 0.65 12.57
C VAL A 55 15.04 -0.35 13.69
N SER A 56 16.26 -0.89 13.76
CA SER A 56 16.68 -1.79 14.82
C SER A 56 16.43 -1.17 16.19
N ALA A 57 15.93 -1.97 17.14
CA ALA A 57 15.58 -1.49 18.48
C ALA A 57 16.77 -0.83 19.20
N THR A 58 17.99 -1.33 18.98
CA THR A 58 19.23 -0.80 19.54
C THR A 58 19.72 0.51 18.90
N HIS A 59 19.06 0.96 17.82
CA HIS A 59 19.47 2.14 17.03
C HIS A 59 18.35 3.19 16.91
N ARG A 60 17.31 3.08 17.73
CA ARG A 60 16.23 4.07 17.79
C ARG A 60 16.74 5.40 18.36
N ARG A 61 16.05 6.49 18.02
CA ARG A 61 16.33 7.86 18.50
C ARG A 61 17.73 8.40 18.17
N ARG A 62 18.41 7.82 17.17
CA ARG A 62 19.74 8.25 16.69
C ARG A 62 19.70 8.90 15.29
N GLY A 63 18.54 9.38 14.83
CA GLY A 63 18.38 9.99 13.51
C GLY A 63 18.13 9.01 12.35
N VAL A 64 18.34 7.71 12.56
CA VAL A 64 18.23 6.66 11.52
C VAL A 64 16.94 6.73 10.68
N LEU A 65 15.77 6.92 11.32
CA LEU A 65 14.50 7.02 10.60
C LEU A 65 14.42 8.30 9.75
N THR A 66 14.98 9.41 10.24
CA THR A 66 15.01 10.67 9.50
C THR A 66 15.83 10.51 8.22
N ASP A 67 17.01 9.88 8.31
CA ASP A 67 17.87 9.62 7.16
C ASP A 67 17.17 8.70 6.14
N LEU A 68 16.48 7.65 6.62
CA LEU A 68 15.72 6.73 5.77
C LEU A 68 14.59 7.43 5.00
N ILE A 69 13.76 8.23 5.68
CA ILE A 69 12.64 8.94 5.05
C ILE A 69 13.16 10.02 4.11
N GLY A 70 14.20 10.76 4.50
CA GLY A 70 14.84 11.75 3.64
C GLY A 70 15.33 11.13 2.32
N ALA A 71 15.98 9.97 2.38
CA ALA A 71 16.41 9.26 1.19
C ALA A 71 15.23 8.83 0.28
N CYS A 72 14.12 8.37 0.87
CA CYS A 72 12.93 8.04 0.09
C CYS A 72 12.27 9.28 -0.53
N HIS A 73 12.29 10.43 0.15
CA HIS A 73 11.81 11.70 -0.40
C HIS A 73 12.69 12.17 -1.56
N SER A 74 14.02 12.14 -1.40
CA SER A 74 14.92 12.47 -2.52
C SER A 74 14.68 11.58 -3.74
N ASP A 75 14.50 10.27 -3.55
CA ASP A 75 14.18 9.34 -4.64
C ASP A 75 12.78 9.59 -5.24
N THR A 76 11.83 10.11 -4.45
CA THR A 76 10.50 10.55 -4.91
C THR A 76 10.61 11.80 -5.78
N ASP A 77 11.40 12.78 -5.34
CA ASP A 77 11.66 14.03 -6.07
C ASP A 77 12.41 13.75 -7.39
N GLU A 78 13.42 12.88 -7.37
CA GLU A 78 14.15 12.43 -8.56
C GLU A 78 13.24 11.74 -9.60
N ARG A 79 12.18 11.05 -9.15
CA ARG A 79 11.18 10.43 -10.02
C ARG A 79 10.09 11.41 -10.50
N GLY A 80 10.06 12.63 -9.98
CA GLY A 80 9.01 13.60 -10.28
C GLY A 80 7.63 13.16 -9.78
N GLU A 81 7.58 12.38 -8.70
CA GLU A 81 6.33 11.92 -8.11
C GLU A 81 5.76 13.00 -7.17
N PRO A 82 4.60 13.62 -7.48
CA PRO A 82 4.09 14.76 -6.73
C PRO A 82 3.57 14.41 -5.32
N VAL A 83 3.39 13.12 -5.02
CA VAL A 83 2.83 12.66 -3.76
C VAL A 83 3.53 11.40 -3.26
N ALA A 84 3.70 11.31 -1.93
CA ALA A 84 4.11 10.10 -1.24
C ALA A 84 3.03 9.67 -0.25
N MET A 85 2.69 8.38 -0.22
CA MET A 85 1.69 7.84 0.69
C MET A 85 2.18 6.61 1.43
N LEU A 86 1.63 6.39 2.63
CA LEU A 86 1.94 5.25 3.49
C LEU A 86 0.76 4.88 4.38
N PHE A 87 0.81 3.65 4.89
CA PHE A 87 0.04 3.26 6.07
C PHE A 87 0.90 3.47 7.30
N ALA A 88 0.51 4.42 8.15
CA ALA A 88 1.22 4.69 9.38
C ALA A 88 0.99 3.56 10.40
N SER A 89 2.08 3.02 10.96
CA SER A 89 2.02 2.10 12.09
C SER A 89 1.65 2.81 13.40
N GLU A 90 2.01 4.08 13.51
CA GLU A 90 1.74 4.93 14.68
C GLU A 90 1.53 6.38 14.20
N GLY A 91 0.45 7.02 14.69
CA GLY A 91 -0.04 8.28 14.16
C GLY A 91 0.95 9.46 14.23
N GLY A 92 1.71 9.57 15.32
CA GLY A 92 2.61 10.72 15.54
C GLY A 92 3.99 10.61 14.86
N ILE A 93 4.31 9.50 14.18
CA ILE A 93 5.66 9.30 13.63
C ILE A 93 5.89 10.16 12.38
N TYR A 94 4.89 10.24 11.50
CA TYR A 94 5.08 10.70 10.12
C TYR A 94 4.73 12.17 9.90
N GLU A 95 3.98 12.79 10.81
CA GLU A 95 3.61 14.21 10.72
C GLU A 95 4.83 15.12 10.63
N ARG A 96 5.89 14.84 11.41
CA ARG A 96 7.16 15.60 11.36
C ARG A 96 7.90 15.51 10.01
N PHE A 97 7.53 14.58 9.15
CA PHE A 97 8.08 14.42 7.80
C PHE A 97 7.14 14.97 6.72
N GLY A 98 6.10 15.71 7.10
CA GLY A 98 5.15 16.34 6.18
C GLY A 98 3.97 15.46 5.77
N TYR A 99 3.79 14.28 6.38
CA TYR A 99 2.63 13.43 6.10
C TYR A 99 1.40 13.89 6.89
N GLY A 100 0.28 14.03 6.20
CA GLY A 100 -1.04 14.21 6.80
C GLY A 100 -1.90 12.95 6.66
N ILE A 101 -2.98 12.87 7.44
CA ILE A 101 -4.01 11.83 7.28
C ILE A 101 -4.75 12.06 5.95
N GLY A 102 -4.43 11.26 4.93
CA GLY A 102 -5.07 11.32 3.62
C GLY A 102 -6.33 10.45 3.46
N SER A 103 -6.48 9.41 4.30
CA SER A 103 -7.65 8.52 4.27
C SER A 103 -7.90 7.87 5.64
N SER A 104 -9.09 7.29 5.80
CA SER A 104 -9.47 6.54 7.00
C SER A 104 -9.98 5.16 6.62
N MET A 105 -9.58 4.14 7.38
CA MET A 105 -10.09 2.78 7.23
C MET A 105 -11.11 2.48 8.33
N ARG A 106 -12.18 1.77 7.98
CA ARG A 106 -13.13 1.20 8.95
C ARG A 106 -13.21 -0.30 8.76
N ASN A 107 -13.15 -1.03 9.87
CA ASN A 107 -13.38 -2.47 9.89
C ASN A 107 -14.83 -2.72 10.32
N VAL A 108 -15.60 -3.38 9.45
CA VAL A 108 -17.01 -3.72 9.71
C VAL A 108 -17.13 -5.24 9.79
N THR A 109 -17.85 -5.73 10.80
CA THR A 109 -18.19 -7.14 10.94
C THR A 109 -19.70 -7.31 10.83
N ILE A 110 -20.15 -8.16 9.90
CA ILE A 110 -21.57 -8.39 9.63
C ILE A 110 -21.93 -9.82 10.05
N ASP A 111 -22.88 -9.96 10.98
CA ASP A 111 -23.50 -11.26 11.27
C ASP A 111 -24.49 -11.62 10.16
N ARG A 112 -24.07 -12.52 9.27
CA ARG A 112 -24.88 -12.96 8.13
C ARG A 112 -26.21 -13.59 8.51
N ARG A 113 -26.37 -14.11 9.73
CA ARG A 113 -27.64 -14.70 10.20
C ARG A 113 -28.69 -13.64 10.52
N ARG A 114 -28.25 -12.41 10.80
CA ARG A 114 -29.10 -11.27 11.16
C ARG A 114 -29.15 -10.21 10.06
N ALA A 115 -28.26 -10.27 9.08
CA ALA A 115 -28.19 -9.32 8.00
C ALA A 115 -29.24 -9.62 6.92
N SER A 116 -30.04 -8.61 6.57
CA SER A 116 -30.90 -8.59 5.39
C SER A 116 -30.52 -7.42 4.50
N LEU A 117 -30.74 -7.58 3.19
CA LEU A 117 -30.65 -6.46 2.24
C LEU A 117 -31.89 -5.58 2.39
N ARG A 118 -31.72 -4.26 2.22
CA ARG A 118 -32.85 -3.34 2.23
C ARG A 118 -33.76 -3.61 1.01
N PRO A 119 -35.10 -3.58 1.16
CA PRO A 119 -36.04 -3.81 0.07
C PRO A 119 -35.79 -2.92 -1.16
N GLU A 120 -35.38 -1.67 -0.93
CA GLU A 120 -35.12 -0.69 -2.00
C GLU A 120 -33.99 -1.08 -2.97
N LEU A 121 -33.11 -2.02 -2.59
CA LEU A 121 -32.01 -2.46 -3.46
C LEU A 121 -32.47 -3.35 -4.62
N GLY A 122 -33.71 -3.86 -4.57
CA GLY A 122 -34.28 -4.75 -5.57
C GLY A 122 -33.56 -6.11 -5.65
N PRO A 123 -33.97 -6.99 -6.60
CA PRO A 123 -33.28 -8.25 -6.81
C PRO A 123 -31.85 -8.01 -7.32
N ALA A 124 -30.93 -8.90 -6.93
CA ALA A 124 -29.54 -8.83 -7.38
C ALA A 124 -29.48 -8.80 -8.91
N ARG A 125 -28.79 -7.80 -9.46
CA ARG A 125 -28.56 -7.70 -10.90
C ARG A 125 -27.33 -8.53 -11.26
N GLY A 126 -27.56 -9.74 -11.76
CA GLY A 126 -26.52 -10.64 -12.27
C GLY A 126 -26.41 -11.97 -11.53
N ALA A 127 -25.48 -12.81 -11.97
CA ALA A 127 -25.21 -14.12 -11.39
C ALA A 127 -23.83 -14.13 -10.69
N VAL A 128 -23.72 -14.92 -9.63
CA VAL A 128 -22.46 -15.17 -8.91
C VAL A 128 -22.08 -16.63 -9.13
N ARG A 129 -20.81 -16.88 -9.46
CA ARG A 129 -20.24 -18.22 -9.60
C ARG A 129 -18.89 -18.31 -8.89
N PHE A 130 -18.51 -19.53 -8.52
CA PHE A 130 -17.16 -19.82 -8.08
C PHE A 130 -16.22 -19.93 -9.28
N VAL A 131 -14.98 -19.52 -9.07
CA VAL A 131 -13.89 -19.54 -10.06
C VAL A 131 -12.62 -20.00 -9.37
N ASP A 132 -11.67 -20.54 -10.13
CA ASP A 132 -10.34 -20.81 -9.61
C ASP A 132 -9.55 -19.50 -9.40
N GLY A 133 -8.39 -19.61 -8.75
CA GLY A 133 -7.61 -18.43 -8.37
C GLY A 133 -6.99 -17.67 -9.54
N ASP A 134 -6.68 -18.32 -10.66
CA ASP A 134 -6.09 -17.65 -11.83
C ASP A 134 -7.17 -16.94 -12.65
N GLU A 135 -8.34 -17.56 -12.79
CA GLU A 135 -9.52 -16.90 -13.35
C GLU A 135 -9.97 -15.72 -12.46
N ALA A 136 -10.01 -15.91 -11.14
CA ALA A 136 -10.33 -14.82 -10.19
C ALA A 136 -9.36 -13.65 -10.33
N LEU A 137 -8.07 -13.93 -10.45
CA LEU A 137 -7.03 -12.93 -10.59
C LEU A 137 -7.24 -12.05 -11.82
N ALA A 138 -7.56 -12.64 -12.97
CA ALA A 138 -7.85 -11.90 -14.20
C ALA A 138 -9.06 -10.97 -14.01
N HIS A 139 -10.17 -11.49 -13.47
CA HIS A 139 -11.37 -10.70 -13.24
C HIS A 139 -11.18 -9.59 -12.20
N VAL A 140 -10.56 -9.88 -11.06
CA VAL A 140 -10.31 -8.90 -9.99
C VAL A 140 -9.39 -7.79 -10.48
N THR A 141 -8.38 -8.11 -11.29
CA THR A 141 -7.48 -7.09 -11.86
C THR A 141 -8.25 -6.14 -12.79
N ALA A 142 -9.06 -6.67 -13.70
CA ALA A 142 -9.87 -5.86 -14.61
C ALA A 142 -10.96 -5.04 -13.89
N ILE A 143 -11.54 -5.57 -12.81
CA ILE A 143 -12.48 -4.84 -11.96
C ILE A 143 -11.75 -3.73 -11.19
N TRP A 144 -10.58 -4.03 -10.62
CA TRP A 144 -9.79 -3.07 -9.85
C TRP A 144 -9.38 -1.88 -10.70
N GLU A 145 -8.84 -2.10 -11.90
CA GLU A 145 -8.38 -1.02 -12.78
C GLU A 145 -9.50 -0.04 -13.17
N ARG A 146 -10.72 -0.54 -13.30
CA ARG A 146 -11.92 0.30 -13.53
C ARG A 146 -12.33 1.02 -12.24
N ALA A 147 -12.45 0.28 -11.14
CA ALA A 147 -12.96 0.79 -9.88
C ALA A 147 -12.03 1.84 -9.24
N ARG A 148 -10.70 1.66 -9.31
CA ARG A 148 -9.72 2.58 -8.70
C ARG A 148 -9.82 4.01 -9.25
N ARG A 149 -10.29 4.18 -10.49
CA ARG A 149 -10.39 5.51 -11.14
C ARG A 149 -11.60 6.29 -10.66
N LEU A 150 -12.57 5.61 -10.04
CA LEU A 150 -13.83 6.20 -9.59
C LEU A 150 -13.73 6.81 -8.18
N ARG A 151 -12.63 6.58 -7.46
CA ARG A 151 -12.50 6.96 -6.06
C ARG A 151 -11.12 7.51 -5.73
N ALA A 152 -11.11 8.74 -5.21
CA ALA A 152 -9.89 9.36 -4.71
C ALA A 152 -9.25 8.53 -3.58
N GLY A 153 -7.93 8.44 -3.59
CA GLY A 153 -7.12 7.66 -2.64
C GLY A 153 -6.88 6.21 -3.04
N GLU A 154 -7.58 5.68 -4.05
CA GLU A 154 -7.27 4.36 -4.58
C GLU A 154 -5.97 4.39 -5.39
N VAL A 155 -5.23 3.29 -5.37
CA VAL A 155 -3.89 3.19 -5.98
C VAL A 155 -3.83 2.12 -7.07
N SER A 156 -2.95 2.30 -8.06
CA SER A 156 -2.67 1.23 -9.01
C SER A 156 -2.03 0.05 -8.29
N ARG A 157 -2.28 -1.16 -8.79
CA ARG A 157 -1.57 -2.34 -8.31
C ARG A 157 -0.28 -2.47 -9.08
N MET A 158 0.79 -2.81 -8.36
CA MET A 158 2.00 -3.28 -9.01
C MET A 158 1.65 -4.55 -9.81
N THR A 159 2.05 -4.60 -11.07
CA THR A 159 1.84 -5.76 -11.94
C THR A 159 3.16 -6.50 -12.18
N GLY A 160 3.08 -7.73 -12.67
CA GLY A 160 4.24 -8.54 -13.03
C GLY A 160 4.85 -9.41 -11.91
N PRO A 161 5.97 -10.09 -12.19
CA PRO A 161 6.54 -11.11 -11.30
C PRO A 161 6.97 -10.58 -9.92
N ALA A 162 7.41 -9.32 -9.84
CA ALA A 162 7.81 -8.68 -8.59
C ALA A 162 6.60 -8.46 -7.66
N ALA A 163 5.45 -8.05 -8.21
CA ALA A 163 4.20 -7.89 -7.46
C ALA A 163 3.79 -9.19 -6.78
N ARG A 164 3.79 -10.32 -7.51
CA ARG A 164 3.42 -11.64 -6.96
C ARG A 164 4.30 -12.07 -5.79
N ARG A 165 5.63 -11.85 -5.87
CA ARG A 165 6.55 -12.19 -4.77
C ARG A 165 6.37 -11.31 -3.54
N ILE A 166 6.17 -10.01 -3.74
CA ILE A 166 6.17 -9.00 -2.67
C ILE A 166 4.85 -8.98 -1.91
N THR A 167 3.74 -9.04 -2.65
CA THR A 167 2.39 -9.05 -2.06
C THR A 167 1.95 -10.44 -1.60
N GLY A 168 2.75 -11.47 -1.90
CA GLY A 168 2.38 -12.86 -1.69
C GLY A 168 1.15 -13.28 -2.52
N TRP A 169 0.82 -12.54 -3.57
CA TRP A 169 -0.41 -12.74 -4.32
C TRP A 169 -0.24 -13.86 -5.35
N SER A 170 -0.63 -15.06 -4.94
CA SER A 170 -0.86 -16.23 -5.80
C SER A 170 -2.29 -16.73 -5.59
N SER A 171 -2.80 -17.50 -6.55
CA SER A 171 -4.05 -18.27 -6.44
C SER A 171 -4.17 -19.05 -5.12
N SER A 172 -3.04 -19.47 -4.55
CA SER A 172 -2.92 -20.23 -3.29
C SER A 172 -3.04 -19.40 -2.00
N ASN A 173 -2.68 -18.11 -2.00
CA ASN A 173 -2.63 -17.31 -0.76
C ASN A 173 -3.97 -16.65 -0.39
N TRP A 174 -4.93 -16.67 -1.32
CA TRP A 174 -6.30 -16.21 -1.10
C TRP A 174 -7.05 -17.09 -0.07
N LEU A 175 -6.94 -18.42 -0.19
CA LEU A 175 -7.62 -19.39 0.70
C LEU A 175 -7.14 -19.35 2.17
N ARG A 176 -5.89 -18.94 2.42
CA ARG A 176 -5.34 -18.88 3.79
C ARG A 176 -5.64 -17.57 4.52
N SER A 177 -5.70 -16.45 3.82
CA SER A 177 -5.86 -15.12 4.45
C SER A 177 -7.32 -14.67 4.60
N HIS A 178 -8.25 -15.19 3.80
CA HIS A 178 -9.61 -14.62 3.67
C HIS A 178 -10.73 -15.46 4.28
N ARG A 179 -10.48 -16.29 5.30
CA ARG A 179 -11.59 -16.99 5.98
C ARG A 179 -12.68 -16.04 6.53
N ARG A 180 -12.46 -14.73 6.76
CA ARG A 180 -13.46 -13.83 7.39
C ARG A 180 -13.42 -12.32 7.10
N ARG A 181 -12.77 -11.78 6.05
CA ARG A 181 -12.73 -10.30 5.89
C ARG A 181 -12.88 -9.85 4.44
N ILE A 182 -14.05 -9.30 4.12
CA ILE A 182 -14.26 -8.41 2.98
C ILE A 182 -14.21 -6.99 3.58
N SER A 183 -13.17 -6.23 3.27
CA SER A 183 -13.08 -4.82 3.65
C SER A 183 -13.78 -3.98 2.59
N ILE A 184 -14.99 -3.49 2.90
CA ILE A 184 -15.65 -2.47 2.07
C ILE A 184 -15.19 -1.11 2.62
N CYS A 185 -14.42 -0.38 1.82
CA CYS A 185 -14.09 1.01 2.13
C CYS A 185 -15.38 1.84 1.98
N GLY A 186 -16.05 2.18 3.08
CA GLY A 186 -17.23 3.05 3.06
C GLY A 186 -16.83 4.52 3.08
N THR A 187 -17.22 5.30 2.07
CA THR A 187 -17.25 6.76 2.16
C THR A 187 -18.40 7.16 3.09
N ARG A 188 -18.19 8.25 3.84
CA ARG A 188 -19.10 8.76 4.88
C ARG A 188 -20.54 8.89 4.36
N CYS A 189 -21.51 8.37 5.11
CA CYS A 189 -22.84 9.00 5.19
C CYS A 189 -22.66 10.25 6.05
N SER A 190 -22.80 11.43 5.47
CA SER A 190 -23.09 12.66 6.21
C SER A 190 -24.58 12.63 6.60
N ALA A 191 -24.84 12.98 7.87
CA ALA A 191 -26.16 13.33 8.38
C ALA A 191 -26.59 14.70 7.81
#